data_AF-A0A2P4ZH00-F1
#
_entry.id   AF-A0A2P4ZH00-F1
#
_cell.length_a   1.000
_cell.length_b   1.000
_cell.length_c   1.000
_cell.angle_alpha   90.00
_cell.angle_beta   90.00
_cell.angle_gamma   90.00
#
_symmetry.space_group_name_H-M   'P 1'
#
loop_
_entity.id
_entity.type
_entity.pdbx_description
1 polymer ?
#
loop_
_entity_poly.entity_id
_entity_poly.type
_entity_poly.pdbx_seq_one_letter_code
_entity_poly.pdbx_strand_id
1 'polypeptide(L)'
;MFWLLFQRPSRATPDVDVMSVIYDRDPCGLEVRPPEEGLEVWAPDVGGLEVSTREQVEQALEVFCGCDDLEAVDPSANGFVRVNTESFIEKPEQESSDEHLRKKQWLILTLAGVAVLFIILATVLGIVLGLRLNNSSSKTPTETPRASATPPATSSKPVNAVYATSGIGVTGWWTGPSSFTIRLIYQDQHGYLRLMRYHSGDGNWSTLATFSDTNAKLGSPIAATSYNIPFYCFSPITSSNNFTQVEIFYLNNENILQEWYFREQDSAYPSAQTFSGSGPMSPNGWKASPNTRLAAYWPSVIFQDGNNQVQEAYDANLTWARSSKGLKSRNGSALAEVPSSVLEGRFGGDKILYQRDDQKLILEGRTNLTNKLSIGAPPIAIPPNSPMGAFTVPRYSNSSDGAMNTYILWQNSSDTLLMTWEDDDTGWRTSSTPTFLGRPDNGTGISCLTATLWTVASLPSDYNTARCYYLVNGQIREVQYDGSNWAVIGNVLLD
;
A
#
# COMPACT_ATOMS: atom_id res chain seq x y z
N MET A 1 42.03 43.41 -56.94
CA MET A 1 42.18 44.87 -56.75
C MET A 1 40.91 45.53 -57.29
N PHE A 2 40.15 46.24 -56.43
CA PHE A 2 38.98 47.12 -56.71
C PHE A 2 37.69 46.46 -57.31
N TRP A 3 36.57 46.39 -56.55
CA TRP A 3 35.45 47.36 -56.32
C TRP A 3 34.28 47.18 -57.33
N LEU A 4 33.09 46.71 -56.88
CA LEU A 4 31.80 47.43 -56.65
C LEU A 4 31.02 47.76 -57.96
N LEU A 5 29.71 47.55 -58.16
CA LEU A 5 28.52 47.90 -57.37
C LEU A 5 27.24 47.13 -57.82
N PHE A 6 26.38 46.83 -56.82
CA PHE A 6 24.90 46.91 -56.72
C PHE A 6 23.94 46.59 -57.88
N GLN A 7 22.95 45.71 -57.60
CA GLN A 7 21.53 46.08 -57.36
C GLN A 7 20.69 44.87 -56.86
N ARG A 8 19.87 45.10 -55.81
CA ARG A 8 18.72 44.28 -55.33
C ARG A 8 17.42 44.74 -56.07
N PRO A 9 16.20 44.15 -55.92
CA PRO A 9 15.73 43.08 -55.00
C PRO A 9 14.75 42.02 -55.61
N SER A 10 14.45 40.92 -54.91
CA SER A 10 13.08 40.62 -54.42
C SER A 10 12.96 39.24 -53.71
N ARG A 11 12.22 39.29 -52.60
CA ARG A 11 11.51 38.27 -51.79
C ARG A 11 11.70 36.77 -52.09
N ALA A 12 12.14 36.06 -51.06
CA ALA A 12 11.45 34.90 -50.51
C ALA A 12 11.78 34.80 -49.00
N THR A 13 10.75 34.67 -48.17
CA THR A 13 10.81 34.39 -46.73
C THR A 13 11.22 32.93 -46.49
N PRO A 14 12.13 32.62 -45.56
CA PRO A 14 12.28 31.26 -45.05
C PRO A 14 11.39 31.03 -43.83
N ASP A 15 10.80 29.84 -43.80
CA ASP A 15 10.10 29.24 -42.66
C ASP A 15 10.97 29.31 -41.40
N VAL A 16 10.37 29.81 -40.32
CA VAL A 16 10.93 29.75 -38.98
C VAL A 16 10.52 28.41 -38.39
N ASP A 17 11.54 27.59 -38.14
CA ASP A 17 11.51 26.38 -37.34
C ASP A 17 11.00 26.73 -35.93
N VAL A 18 9.76 26.35 -35.62
CA VAL A 18 9.19 26.49 -34.28
C VAL A 18 9.72 25.31 -33.47
N MET A 19 10.76 25.59 -32.68
CA MET A 19 11.08 24.78 -31.50
C MET A 19 9.81 24.66 -30.64
N SER A 20 9.25 23.46 -30.55
CA SER A 20 8.21 23.14 -29.58
C SER A 20 8.77 23.32 -28.18
N VAL A 21 8.34 24.38 -27.51
CA VAL A 21 8.55 24.56 -26.08
C VAL A 21 7.76 23.47 -25.36
N ILE A 22 8.48 22.63 -24.61
CA ILE A 22 7.88 21.69 -23.67
C ILE A 22 7.22 22.56 -22.59
N TYR A 23 5.89 22.56 -22.54
CA TYR A 23 5.15 23.24 -21.49
C TYR A 23 5.30 22.46 -20.18
N ASP A 24 5.57 23.19 -19.10
CA ASP A 24 5.58 22.73 -17.72
C ASP A 24 4.34 21.88 -17.45
N ARG A 25 4.56 20.62 -17.08
CA ARG A 25 3.53 19.80 -16.46
C ARG A 25 3.37 20.28 -15.03
N ASP A 26 2.13 20.53 -14.60
CA ASP A 26 1.81 20.56 -13.18
C ASP A 26 2.34 19.25 -12.56
N PRO A 27 3.17 19.32 -11.49
CA PRO A 27 3.75 18.14 -10.86
C PRO A 27 2.73 17.03 -10.53
N CYS A 28 1.44 17.37 -10.35
CA CYS A 28 0.39 16.38 -10.06
C CYS A 28 -0.29 15.78 -11.31
N GLY A 29 0.09 16.16 -12.53
CA GLY A 29 -0.50 15.64 -13.76
C GLY A 29 -1.93 16.12 -14.05
N LEU A 30 -2.32 17.30 -13.53
CA LEU A 30 -3.54 17.99 -13.93
C LEU A 30 -3.33 18.64 -15.30
N GLU A 31 -3.95 18.07 -16.34
CA GLU A 31 -4.01 18.70 -17.66
C GLU A 31 -5.01 19.86 -17.62
N VAL A 32 -4.53 21.08 -17.37
CA VAL A 32 -5.34 22.30 -17.54
C VAL A 32 -5.25 22.73 -19.00
N ARG A 33 -6.30 22.47 -19.78
CA ARG A 33 -6.43 23.04 -21.12
C ARG A 33 -6.92 24.49 -21.00
N PRO A 34 -6.19 25.49 -21.52
CA PRO A 34 -6.80 26.80 -21.75
C PRO A 34 -7.83 26.66 -22.88
N PRO A 35 -9.03 27.27 -22.77
CA PRO A 35 -9.99 27.27 -23.86
C PRO A 35 -9.44 28.11 -25.02
N GLU A 36 -9.31 27.50 -26.19
CA GLU A 36 -9.15 28.22 -27.44
C GLU A 36 -10.52 28.82 -27.81
N GLU A 37 -10.59 30.15 -27.74
CA GLU A 37 -11.67 31.01 -28.20
C GLU A 37 -12.96 31.07 -27.35
N GLY A 38 -13.28 32.29 -26.91
CA GLY A 38 -14.66 32.74 -26.69
C GLY A 38 -15.23 32.53 -25.29
N LEU A 39 -15.34 33.63 -24.55
CA LEU A 39 -16.10 33.71 -23.31
C LEU A 39 -17.61 33.73 -23.62
N GLU A 40 -18.34 32.66 -23.31
CA GLU A 40 -19.78 32.74 -23.04
C GLU A 40 -20.11 31.92 -21.79
N VAL A 41 -20.47 32.63 -20.71
CA VAL A 41 -20.94 32.06 -19.45
C VAL A 41 -22.44 31.82 -19.57
N TRP A 42 -22.84 30.55 -19.56
CA TRP A 42 -24.19 30.14 -19.19
C TRP A 42 -24.09 29.22 -17.97
N ALA A 43 -24.76 29.59 -16.89
CA ALA A 43 -24.88 28.75 -15.71
C ALA A 43 -25.87 27.61 -15.97
N PRO A 44 -25.52 26.34 -15.71
CA PRO A 44 -26.51 25.35 -15.36
C PRO A 44 -26.72 25.39 -13.85
N ASP A 45 -27.94 25.77 -13.50
CA ASP A 45 -28.55 25.64 -12.18
C ASP A 45 -28.71 24.13 -11.84
N VAL A 46 -27.79 23.55 -11.03
CA VAL A 46 -28.07 22.37 -10.19
C VAL A 46 -27.11 22.37 -8.99
N GLY A 47 -27.67 22.42 -7.79
CA GLY A 47 -26.96 22.68 -6.53
C GLY A 47 -26.24 21.51 -5.86
N GLY A 48 -25.62 21.86 -4.73
CA GLY A 48 -25.02 20.95 -3.75
C GLY A 48 -23.58 21.31 -3.38
N LEU A 49 -23.33 22.54 -2.91
CA LEU A 49 -22.06 22.89 -2.27
C LEU A 49 -22.14 22.45 -0.80
N GLU A 50 -21.69 21.24 -0.48
CA GLU A 50 -21.37 20.91 0.92
C GLU A 50 -20.01 21.53 1.26
N VAL A 51 -20.05 22.61 2.02
CA VAL A 51 -18.88 23.27 2.59
C VAL A 51 -18.39 22.39 3.73
N SER A 52 -17.21 21.77 3.58
CA SER A 52 -16.51 21.10 4.67
C SER A 52 -16.32 22.08 5.82
N THR A 53 -16.65 21.65 7.03
CA THR A 53 -16.68 22.54 8.19
C THR A 53 -15.26 22.91 8.62
N ARG A 54 -15.10 24.12 9.17
CA ARG A 54 -13.82 24.65 9.67
C ARG A 54 -13.11 23.69 10.63
N GLU A 55 -13.87 22.89 11.38
CA GLU A 55 -13.35 21.86 12.31
C GLU A 55 -12.64 20.71 11.60
N GLN A 56 -13.07 20.31 10.40
CA GLN A 56 -12.41 19.27 9.60
C GLN A 56 -11.09 19.77 8.99
N VAL A 57 -11.02 21.07 8.69
CA VAL A 57 -9.80 21.73 8.21
C VAL A 57 -8.83 21.99 9.37
N GLU A 58 -9.32 22.39 10.54
CA GLU A 58 -8.49 22.61 11.73
C GLU A 58 -7.92 21.29 12.30
N GLN A 59 -8.69 20.18 12.31
CA GLN A 59 -8.13 18.86 12.68
C GLN A 59 -7.07 18.36 11.69
N ALA A 60 -7.20 18.69 10.41
CA ALA A 60 -6.19 18.38 9.40
C ALA A 60 -4.94 19.28 9.50
N LEU A 61 -5.02 20.44 10.16
CA LEU A 61 -3.91 21.39 10.32
C LEU A 61 -3.20 21.27 11.68
N GLU A 62 -3.93 20.98 12.77
CA GLU A 62 -3.33 20.82 14.11
C GLU A 62 -2.42 19.59 14.23
N VAL A 63 -2.59 18.59 13.37
CA VAL A 63 -1.69 17.41 13.29
C VAL A 63 -0.31 17.76 12.67
N PHE A 64 -0.14 18.96 12.09
CA PHE A 64 1.06 19.31 11.30
C PHE A 64 1.90 20.48 11.84
N CYS A 65 1.63 20.97 13.05
CA CYS A 65 2.56 21.86 13.75
C CYS A 65 3.70 21.05 14.38
N GLY A 66 4.67 20.65 13.56
CA GLY A 66 5.90 20.05 14.06
C GLY A 66 6.83 19.65 12.94
N CYS A 67 7.58 20.60 12.38
CA CYS A 67 8.92 20.45 11.79
C CYS A 67 9.42 21.84 11.32
N ASP A 68 9.72 22.74 12.25
CA ASP A 68 10.68 23.82 11.99
C ASP A 68 12.08 23.23 12.20
N ASP A 69 12.71 22.77 11.12
CA ASP A 69 14.17 22.57 11.03
C ASP A 69 14.56 22.35 9.55
N LEU A 70 14.12 23.26 8.67
CA LEU A 70 14.71 23.43 7.34
C LEU A 70 15.84 24.47 7.45
N GLU A 71 17.07 23.99 7.59
CA GLU A 71 18.26 24.82 7.50
C GLU A 71 18.50 25.20 6.03
N ALA A 72 18.10 26.41 5.64
CA ALA A 72 18.39 26.97 4.32
C ALA A 72 19.85 27.45 4.29
N VAL A 73 20.69 26.75 3.51
CA VAL A 73 22.06 27.20 3.21
C VAL A 73 22.00 28.22 2.08
N ASP A 74 22.22 29.51 2.40
CA ASP A 74 22.49 30.56 1.42
C ASP A 74 23.98 30.48 0.99
N PRO A 75 24.30 30.28 -0.30
CA PRO A 75 25.70 30.21 -0.77
C PRO A 75 26.41 31.58 -0.83
N SER A 76 25.79 32.67 -0.37
CA SER A 76 26.21 34.04 -0.74
C SER A 76 26.51 34.98 0.43
N ALA A 77 26.63 34.52 1.68
CA ALA A 77 26.86 35.40 2.83
C ALA A 77 28.10 35.01 3.65
N ASN A 78 29.19 35.75 3.47
CA ASN A 78 30.32 35.77 4.40
C ASN A 78 29.92 36.58 5.66
N GLY A 79 29.44 35.91 6.70
CA GLY A 79 29.31 36.53 8.02
C GLY A 79 28.35 35.79 8.96
N PHE A 80 28.88 35.26 10.07
CA PHE A 80 28.07 34.69 11.14
C PHE A 80 27.33 35.81 11.89
N VAL A 81 25.99 35.80 11.85
CA VAL A 81 25.15 36.59 12.76
C VAL A 81 24.43 35.62 13.69
N ARG A 82 24.80 35.65 14.97
CA ARG A 82 24.14 34.90 16.05
C ARG A 82 22.94 35.73 16.53
N VAL A 83 21.73 35.30 16.23
CA VAL A 83 20.52 35.92 16.78
C VAL A 83 20.23 35.27 18.13
N ASN A 84 20.22 36.11 19.16
CA ASN A 84 20.02 35.74 20.56
C ASN A 84 18.54 35.95 20.89
N THR A 85 17.77 34.88 21.02
CA THR A 85 16.33 34.94 21.31
C THR A 85 16.07 34.88 22.81
N GLU A 86 16.56 35.88 23.55
CA GLU A 86 16.14 36.15 24.93
C GLU A 86 15.50 37.53 25.00
N SER A 87 14.22 37.63 24.61
CA SER A 87 13.30 38.65 25.13
C SER A 87 11.93 38.47 24.47
N PHE A 88 11.04 37.70 25.09
CA PHE A 88 9.58 37.92 25.11
C PHE A 88 8.98 36.86 26.05
N ILE A 89 9.16 37.09 27.35
CA ILE A 89 8.34 36.42 28.38
C ILE A 89 7.48 37.51 28.98
N GLU A 90 6.23 37.58 28.52
CA GLU A 90 5.17 38.26 29.25
C GLU A 90 4.49 37.20 30.13
N LYS A 91 4.50 37.46 31.44
CA LYS A 91 4.12 36.55 32.51
C LYS A 91 2.62 36.73 32.81
N PRO A 92 1.75 35.72 32.65
CA PRO A 92 0.43 35.77 33.25
C PRO A 92 0.50 35.26 34.69
N GLU A 93 -0.19 35.96 35.59
CA GLU A 93 -0.39 35.57 36.98
C GLU A 93 -1.11 34.23 37.10
N GLN A 94 -0.57 33.37 37.95
CA GLN A 94 -1.06 32.04 38.26
C GLN A 94 -1.93 32.11 39.51
N GLU A 95 -3.25 32.19 39.34
CA GLU A 95 -4.22 31.94 40.41
C GLU A 95 -4.45 30.42 40.57
N SER A 96 -4.40 29.97 41.82
CA SER A 96 -4.51 28.58 42.27
C SER A 96 -5.87 27.95 41.91
N SER A 97 -5.86 26.88 41.12
CA SER A 97 -7.06 26.09 40.78
C SER A 97 -6.87 24.57 40.98
N ASP A 98 -6.10 24.15 41.99
CA ASP A 98 -5.86 22.72 42.26
C ASP A 98 -6.96 22.02 43.08
N GLU A 99 -7.91 22.74 43.69
CA GLU A 99 -8.95 22.10 44.52
C GLU A 99 -10.21 21.64 43.74
N HIS A 100 -10.47 22.21 42.57
CA HIS A 100 -11.71 21.95 41.84
C HIS A 100 -11.64 20.72 40.91
N LEU A 101 -10.45 20.39 40.39
CA LEU A 101 -10.24 19.26 39.48
C LEU A 101 -10.28 17.90 40.20
N ARG A 102 -9.82 17.85 41.46
CA ARG A 102 -9.85 16.62 42.27
C ARG A 102 -11.25 16.15 42.64
N LYS A 103 -12.20 17.07 42.87
CA LYS A 103 -13.61 16.73 43.13
C LYS A 103 -14.33 16.23 41.88
N LYS A 104 -13.99 16.77 40.69
CA LYS A 104 -14.63 16.38 39.43
C LYS A 104 -14.20 14.98 38.95
N GLN A 105 -12.93 14.62 39.14
CA GLN A 105 -12.43 13.27 38.83
C GLN A 105 -13.00 12.19 39.77
N TRP A 106 -13.21 12.49 41.05
CA TRP A 106 -13.77 11.54 42.00
C TRP A 106 -15.24 11.19 41.68
N LEU A 107 -16.01 12.17 41.19
CA LEU A 107 -17.43 12.01 40.82
C LEU A 107 -17.60 11.19 39.54
N ILE A 108 -16.68 11.32 38.58
CA ILE A 108 -16.66 10.52 37.34
C ILE A 108 -16.32 9.04 37.64
N LEU A 109 -15.36 8.79 38.53
CA LEU A 109 -14.99 7.44 38.95
C LEU A 109 -16.10 6.72 39.73
N THR A 110 -16.87 7.44 40.55
CA THR A 110 -18.03 6.85 41.26
C THR A 110 -19.16 6.52 40.29
N LEU A 111 -19.42 7.37 39.29
CA LEU A 111 -20.47 7.12 38.30
C LEU A 111 -20.16 5.90 37.42
N ALA A 112 -18.89 5.74 37.01
CA ALA A 112 -18.44 4.60 36.22
C ALA A 112 -18.55 3.28 36.99
N GLY A 113 -18.22 3.27 38.29
CA GLY A 113 -18.36 2.09 39.14
C GLY A 113 -19.81 1.62 39.30
N VAL A 114 -20.75 2.56 39.42
CA VAL A 114 -22.19 2.23 39.52
C VAL A 114 -22.73 1.65 38.21
N ALA A 115 -22.30 2.17 37.04
CA ALA A 115 -22.72 1.66 35.74
C ALA A 115 -22.26 0.20 35.51
N VAL A 116 -21.02 -0.15 35.90
CA VAL A 116 -20.51 -1.52 35.82
C VAL A 116 -21.29 -2.48 36.72
N LEU A 117 -21.70 -2.02 37.92
CA LEU A 117 -22.53 -2.81 38.83
C LEU A 117 -23.91 -3.15 38.21
N PHE A 118 -24.52 -2.21 37.48
CA PHE A 118 -25.78 -2.44 36.78
C PHE A 118 -25.65 -3.42 35.61
N ILE A 119 -24.53 -3.42 34.88
CA ILE A 119 -24.26 -4.38 33.80
C ILE A 119 -24.09 -5.80 34.36
N ILE A 120 -23.43 -5.95 35.51
CA ILE A 120 -23.28 -7.23 36.20
C ILE A 120 -24.63 -7.75 36.71
N LEU A 121 -25.49 -6.87 37.26
CA LEU A 121 -26.84 -7.24 37.68
C LEU A 121 -27.74 -7.64 36.49
N ALA A 122 -27.62 -6.97 35.33
CA ALA A 122 -28.39 -7.29 34.13
C ALA A 122 -27.96 -8.63 33.50
N THR A 123 -26.67 -8.96 33.52
CA THR A 123 -26.15 -10.23 32.97
C THR A 123 -26.49 -11.43 33.85
N VAL A 124 -26.51 -11.27 35.18
CA VAL A 124 -26.89 -12.35 36.10
C VAL A 124 -28.40 -12.67 36.04
N LEU A 125 -29.25 -11.69 35.70
CA LEU A 125 -30.69 -11.93 35.51
C LEU A 125 -31.03 -12.52 34.12
N GLY A 126 -30.19 -12.32 33.10
CA GLY A 126 -30.41 -12.87 31.75
C GLY A 126 -30.18 -14.39 31.63
N ILE A 127 -29.36 -14.98 32.50
CA ILE A 127 -28.93 -16.38 32.38
C ILE A 127 -29.93 -17.36 33.04
N VAL A 128 -30.91 -16.89 33.82
CA VAL A 128 -31.86 -17.78 34.55
C VAL A 128 -33.22 -17.96 33.84
N LEU A 129 -33.49 -17.26 32.72
CA LEU A 129 -34.76 -17.37 31.98
C LEU A 129 -34.66 -17.95 30.55
N GLY A 130 -33.46 -18.29 30.07
CA GLY A 130 -33.21 -18.80 28.70
C GLY A 130 -33.24 -20.32 28.52
N LEU A 131 -33.91 -21.07 29.41
CA LEU A 131 -34.08 -22.51 29.30
C LEU A 131 -35.56 -22.89 29.27
N ARG A 132 -36.20 -22.72 28.11
CA ARG A 132 -37.35 -23.53 27.66
C ARG A 132 -37.78 -23.15 26.25
N LEU A 133 -37.96 -24.19 25.43
CA LEU A 133 -38.55 -24.23 24.08
C LEU A 133 -37.53 -23.81 22.99
N ASN A 134 -37.19 -24.64 22.01
CA ASN A 134 -38.14 -25.23 21.08
C ASN A 134 -37.65 -26.56 20.48
N ASN A 135 -38.59 -27.48 20.34
CA ASN A 135 -38.43 -28.86 19.93
C ASN A 135 -39.25 -29.01 18.64
N SER A 136 -38.63 -29.26 17.49
CA SER A 136 -39.38 -29.70 16.31
C SER A 136 -38.52 -30.58 15.40
N SER A 137 -38.96 -31.83 15.33
CA SER A 137 -38.46 -32.90 14.47
C SER A 137 -38.57 -32.55 12.98
N SER A 138 -37.55 -32.88 12.21
CA SER A 138 -37.74 -33.29 10.81
C SER A 138 -36.84 -34.47 10.48
N LYS A 139 -37.35 -35.33 9.62
CA LYS A 139 -37.05 -36.76 9.50
C LYS A 139 -35.74 -37.02 8.76
N THR A 140 -35.01 -38.02 9.23
CA THR A 140 -33.99 -38.77 8.49
C THR A 140 -34.62 -39.47 7.28
N PRO A 141 -33.88 -39.59 6.17
CA PRO A 141 -33.74 -40.91 5.57
C PRO A 141 -32.27 -41.30 5.39
N THR A 142 -32.03 -42.54 5.82
CA THR A 142 -30.81 -43.33 5.66
C THR A 142 -30.60 -43.68 4.19
N GLU A 143 -29.46 -43.32 3.60
CA GLU A 143 -28.88 -44.07 2.49
C GLU A 143 -27.36 -44.21 2.63
N THR A 144 -26.94 -45.45 2.37
CA THR A 144 -25.64 -46.10 2.49
C THR A 144 -24.58 -45.52 1.53
N PRO A 145 -23.27 -45.52 1.88
CA PRO A 145 -22.23 -44.94 1.02
C PRO A 145 -21.94 -45.83 -0.20
N ARG A 146 -22.12 -45.28 -1.40
CA ARG A 146 -21.67 -45.88 -2.66
C ARG A 146 -20.36 -45.22 -3.09
N ALA A 147 -19.32 -46.04 -3.20
CA ALA A 147 -18.04 -45.67 -3.77
C ALA A 147 -18.12 -45.38 -5.28
N SER A 148 -17.16 -44.56 -5.72
CA SER A 148 -16.62 -44.46 -7.09
C SER A 148 -17.37 -43.59 -8.09
N ALA A 149 -16.82 -42.40 -8.33
CA ALA A 149 -16.60 -41.86 -9.67
C ALA A 149 -15.41 -40.89 -9.65
N THR A 150 -14.31 -41.34 -10.22
CA THR A 150 -13.15 -40.52 -10.63
C THR A 150 -13.64 -39.32 -11.45
N PRO A 151 -13.21 -38.08 -11.15
CA PRO A 151 -13.52 -36.95 -12.02
C PRO A 151 -12.80 -37.13 -13.36
N PRO A 152 -13.43 -36.81 -14.51
CA PRO A 152 -12.76 -36.88 -15.79
C PRO A 152 -11.62 -35.86 -15.82
N ALA A 153 -10.40 -36.36 -16.04
CA ALA A 153 -9.24 -35.54 -16.38
C ALA A 153 -9.39 -35.02 -17.81
N THR A 154 -10.05 -33.88 -17.96
CA THR A 154 -9.96 -33.03 -19.15
C THR A 154 -9.85 -31.58 -18.68
N SER A 155 -8.70 -31.25 -18.11
CA SER A 155 -8.32 -29.86 -17.88
C SER A 155 -7.92 -29.26 -19.23
N SER A 156 -8.91 -28.73 -19.95
CA SER A 156 -8.63 -27.63 -20.86
C SER A 156 -8.15 -26.49 -19.96
N LYS A 157 -6.87 -26.11 -20.06
CA LYS A 157 -6.35 -24.93 -19.35
C LYS A 157 -7.28 -23.75 -19.67
N PRO A 158 -7.82 -23.04 -18.66
CA PRO A 158 -8.66 -21.88 -18.92
C PRO A 158 -7.86 -20.87 -19.75
N VAL A 159 -8.53 -20.25 -20.71
CA VAL A 159 -7.90 -19.37 -21.73
C VAL A 159 -7.18 -18.18 -21.08
N ASN A 160 -7.55 -17.79 -19.84
CA ASN A 160 -6.88 -16.74 -19.05
C ASN A 160 -6.17 -17.28 -17.79
N ALA A 161 -5.53 -18.44 -17.88
CA ALA A 161 -4.74 -18.99 -16.77
C ALA A 161 -3.56 -18.07 -16.39
N VAL A 162 -3.31 -17.89 -15.10
CA VAL A 162 -2.10 -17.21 -14.59
C VAL A 162 -0.86 -17.97 -15.04
N TYR A 163 0.17 -17.25 -15.48
CA TYR A 163 1.46 -17.86 -15.83
C TYR A 163 2.06 -18.57 -14.61
N ALA A 164 2.57 -19.79 -14.80
CA ALA A 164 2.92 -20.68 -13.68
C ALA A 164 3.97 -20.09 -12.72
N THR A 165 4.82 -19.19 -13.20
CA THR A 165 5.82 -18.47 -12.38
C THR A 165 5.58 -16.97 -12.38
N SER A 166 4.33 -16.54 -12.57
CA SER A 166 3.94 -15.14 -12.48
C SER A 166 4.30 -14.59 -11.10
N GLY A 167 4.89 -13.39 -11.05
CA GLY A 167 4.81 -12.56 -9.85
C GLY A 167 3.35 -12.22 -9.54
N ILE A 168 3.06 -11.90 -8.28
CA ILE A 168 1.76 -11.38 -7.86
C ILE A 168 2.04 -10.06 -7.13
N GLY A 169 1.47 -8.95 -7.60
CA GLY A 169 1.44 -7.69 -6.88
C GLY A 169 0.09 -7.52 -6.21
N VAL A 170 0.06 -7.01 -4.98
CA VAL A 170 -1.21 -6.67 -4.31
C VAL A 170 -1.08 -5.35 -3.57
N THR A 171 -2.10 -4.51 -3.70
CA THR A 171 -2.28 -3.30 -2.89
C THR A 171 -3.75 -3.10 -2.57
N GLY A 172 -4.06 -2.22 -1.63
CA GLY A 172 -5.40 -1.98 -1.19
C GLY A 172 -5.49 -0.86 -0.16
N TRP A 173 -6.71 -0.38 0.05
CA TRP A 173 -6.99 0.73 0.95
C TRP A 173 -8.39 0.61 1.51
N TRP A 174 -8.58 1.23 2.66
CA TRP A 174 -9.89 1.42 3.25
C TRP A 174 -10.59 2.58 2.52
N THR A 175 -11.85 2.36 2.13
CA THR A 175 -12.75 3.37 1.57
C THR A 175 -13.72 3.90 2.64
N GLY A 176 -13.77 3.24 3.80
CA GLY A 176 -14.57 3.62 4.95
C GLY A 176 -14.31 2.69 6.15
N PRO A 177 -15.03 2.88 7.28
CA PRO A 177 -14.78 2.10 8.50
C PRO A 177 -14.99 0.59 8.37
N SER A 178 -15.79 0.16 7.39
CA SER A 178 -16.10 -1.25 7.13
C SER A 178 -16.02 -1.61 5.65
N SER A 179 -15.42 -0.74 4.83
CA SER A 179 -15.30 -0.95 3.39
C SER A 179 -13.87 -0.75 2.90
N PHE A 180 -13.45 -1.62 2.00
CA PHE A 180 -12.10 -1.63 1.48
C PHE A 180 -12.07 -2.13 0.05
N THR A 181 -10.97 -1.79 -0.60
CA THR A 181 -10.70 -2.08 -2.00
C THR A 181 -9.35 -2.78 -2.10
N ILE A 182 -9.27 -3.80 -2.96
CA ILE A 182 -8.02 -4.53 -3.24
C ILE A 182 -7.79 -4.53 -4.75
N ARG A 183 -6.53 -4.34 -5.14
CA ARG A 183 -6.04 -4.43 -6.49
C ARG A 183 -4.98 -5.52 -6.54
N LEU A 184 -5.18 -6.49 -7.42
CA LEU A 184 -4.27 -7.61 -7.58
C LEU A 184 -3.75 -7.64 -9.01
N ILE A 185 -2.45 -7.77 -9.17
CA ILE A 185 -1.76 -7.77 -10.46
C ILE A 185 -1.06 -9.12 -10.64
N TYR A 186 -1.23 -9.72 -11.81
CA TYR A 186 -0.49 -10.92 -12.21
C TYR A 186 -0.20 -10.89 -13.71
N GLN A 187 0.56 -11.87 -14.19
CA GLN A 187 0.86 -12.08 -15.59
C GLN A 187 0.10 -13.30 -16.13
N ASP A 188 -0.59 -13.14 -17.27
CA ASP A 188 -1.25 -14.26 -17.95
C ASP A 188 -0.26 -15.10 -18.79
N GLN A 189 -0.74 -16.18 -19.43
CA GLN A 189 0.10 -17.04 -20.29
C GLN A 189 0.73 -16.31 -21.49
N HIS A 190 0.17 -15.17 -21.90
CA HIS A 190 0.68 -14.37 -23.02
C HIS A 190 1.76 -13.37 -22.58
N GLY A 191 1.99 -13.23 -21.27
CA GLY A 191 2.93 -12.27 -20.72
C GLY A 191 2.31 -10.91 -20.41
N TYR A 192 0.99 -10.73 -20.61
CA TYR A 192 0.33 -9.47 -20.33
C TYR A 192 0.06 -9.30 -18.83
N LEU A 193 0.17 -8.07 -18.34
CA LEU A 193 -0.21 -7.77 -16.97
C LEU A 193 -1.74 -7.65 -16.89
N ARG A 194 -2.33 -8.39 -15.96
CA ARG A 194 -3.76 -8.40 -15.65
C ARG A 194 -3.97 -7.71 -14.32
N LEU A 195 -4.85 -6.71 -14.31
CA LEU A 195 -5.25 -5.99 -13.10
C LEU A 195 -6.66 -6.44 -12.72
N MET A 196 -6.78 -7.04 -11.54
CA MET A 196 -8.03 -7.46 -10.92
C MET A 196 -8.44 -6.46 -9.86
N ARG A 197 -9.76 -6.30 -9.69
CA ARG A 197 -10.36 -5.50 -8.62
C ARG A 197 -11.24 -6.34 -7.71
N TYR A 198 -11.19 -6.01 -6.44
CA TYR A 198 -12.15 -6.41 -5.43
C TYR A 198 -12.62 -5.16 -4.68
N HIS A 199 -13.92 -5.07 -4.44
CA HIS A 199 -14.53 -4.08 -3.56
C HIS A 199 -15.38 -4.81 -2.53
N SER A 200 -15.22 -4.50 -1.25
CA SER A 200 -15.87 -5.24 -0.16
C SER A 200 -17.40 -5.14 -0.20
N GLY A 201 -17.96 -4.09 -0.81
CA GLY A 201 -19.41 -3.95 -1.02
C GLY A 201 -19.98 -4.93 -2.05
N ASP A 202 -19.19 -5.35 -3.04
CA ASP A 202 -19.62 -6.28 -4.09
C ASP A 202 -19.29 -7.74 -3.73
N GLY A 203 -18.28 -7.93 -2.88
CA GLY A 203 -17.83 -9.24 -2.40
C GLY A 203 -17.24 -10.15 -3.49
N ASN A 204 -16.95 -9.62 -4.68
CA ASN A 204 -16.53 -10.40 -5.84
C ASN A 204 -15.29 -9.79 -6.53
N TRP A 205 -14.46 -10.67 -7.09
CA TRP A 205 -13.37 -10.29 -7.99
C TRP A 205 -13.90 -10.03 -9.40
N SER A 206 -13.31 -9.05 -10.10
CA SER A 206 -13.52 -8.83 -11.53
C SER A 206 -12.25 -8.33 -12.20
N THR A 207 -12.07 -8.61 -13.50
CA THR A 207 -11.00 -7.98 -14.27
C THR A 207 -11.29 -6.48 -14.41
N LEU A 208 -10.30 -5.65 -14.06
CA LEU A 208 -10.35 -4.20 -14.26
C LEU A 208 -9.64 -3.78 -15.54
N ALA A 209 -8.45 -4.31 -15.80
CA ALA A 209 -7.68 -3.99 -17.01
C ALA A 209 -6.73 -5.11 -17.44
N THR A 210 -6.29 -5.04 -18.69
CA THR A 210 -5.20 -5.86 -19.26
C THR A 210 -4.24 -4.95 -19.99
N PHE A 211 -2.96 -5.03 -19.64
CA PHE A 211 -1.91 -4.19 -20.21
C PHE A 211 -0.98 -5.04 -21.08
N SER A 212 -1.18 -4.95 -22.40
CA SER A 212 -0.43 -5.72 -23.40
C SER A 212 0.84 -5.03 -23.91
N ASP A 213 1.04 -3.76 -23.56
CA ASP A 213 2.10 -2.86 -24.04
C ASP A 213 3.19 -2.57 -22.99
N THR A 214 3.12 -3.23 -21.83
CA THR A 214 4.05 -3.04 -20.70
C THR A 214 5.48 -3.49 -20.96
N ASN A 215 5.68 -4.39 -21.94
CA ASN A 215 6.97 -5.07 -22.21
C ASN A 215 7.53 -5.82 -20.98
N ALA A 216 6.66 -6.27 -20.07
CA ALA A 216 7.07 -7.10 -18.94
C ALA A 216 7.68 -8.42 -19.44
N LYS A 217 8.82 -8.84 -18.87
CA LYS A 217 9.39 -10.15 -19.19
C LYS A 217 8.45 -11.25 -18.70
N LEU A 218 8.41 -12.39 -19.40
CA LEU A 218 7.62 -13.53 -18.95
C LEU A 218 8.20 -14.10 -17.63
N GLY A 219 7.35 -14.31 -16.62
CA GLY A 219 7.77 -14.64 -15.26
C GLY A 219 8.40 -13.47 -14.51
N SER A 220 8.07 -12.21 -14.88
CA SER A 220 8.56 -11.04 -14.16
C SER A 220 8.13 -11.10 -12.68
N PRO A 221 9.01 -10.70 -11.73
CA PRO A 221 8.52 -10.33 -10.41
C PRO A 221 7.56 -9.14 -10.54
N ILE A 222 6.57 -9.07 -9.67
CA ILE A 222 5.57 -8.00 -9.65
C ILE A 222 5.42 -7.54 -8.22
N ALA A 223 5.50 -6.23 -7.99
CA ALA A 223 5.08 -5.59 -6.75
C ALA A 223 4.06 -4.51 -7.08
N ALA A 224 3.17 -4.22 -6.15
CA ALA A 224 2.20 -3.14 -6.30
C ALA A 224 2.07 -2.38 -4.99
N THR A 225 1.79 -1.08 -5.10
CA THR A 225 1.46 -0.22 -3.97
C THR A 225 0.45 0.82 -4.43
N SER A 226 -0.12 1.60 -3.52
CA SER A 226 -1.07 2.65 -3.88
C SER A 226 -1.04 3.81 -2.92
N TYR A 227 -1.53 4.95 -3.39
CA TYR A 227 -1.72 6.15 -2.59
C TYR A 227 -2.86 7.00 -3.17
N ASN A 228 -3.50 7.78 -2.31
CA ASN A 228 -4.46 8.79 -2.72
C ASN A 228 -3.73 10.09 -3.05
N ILE A 229 -3.99 10.65 -4.24
CA ILE A 229 -3.24 11.78 -4.78
C ILE A 229 -3.33 13.03 -3.88
N PRO A 230 -4.52 13.52 -3.49
CA PRO A 230 -4.64 14.65 -2.57
C PRO A 230 -3.87 14.49 -1.27
N PHE A 231 -3.89 13.30 -0.69
CA PHE A 231 -3.21 13.01 0.57
C PHE A 231 -1.68 13.03 0.41
N TYR A 232 -1.16 12.36 -0.63
CA TYR A 232 0.27 12.32 -0.87
C TYR A 232 0.84 13.67 -1.32
N CYS A 233 0.14 14.36 -2.23
CA CYS A 233 0.59 15.65 -2.76
C CYS A 233 0.20 16.84 -1.89
N PHE A 234 -0.40 16.62 -0.72
CA PHE A 234 -0.88 17.66 0.20
C PHE A 234 -1.77 18.71 -0.49
N SER A 235 -2.63 18.27 -1.41
CA SER A 235 -3.53 19.16 -2.15
C SER A 235 -4.96 19.07 -1.62
N PRO A 236 -5.76 20.16 -1.69
CA PRO A 236 -7.15 20.13 -1.26
C PRO A 236 -7.96 19.07 -2.01
N ILE A 237 -8.76 18.29 -1.29
CA ILE A 237 -9.62 17.27 -1.90
C ILE A 237 -10.78 17.96 -2.61
N THR A 238 -10.96 17.66 -3.89
CA THR A 238 -12.09 18.06 -4.72
C THR A 238 -12.70 16.83 -5.37
N SER A 239 -13.93 16.96 -5.87
CA SER A 239 -14.56 15.91 -6.66
C SER A 239 -13.78 15.55 -7.93
N SER A 240 -12.93 16.45 -8.43
CA SER A 240 -12.17 16.30 -9.67
C SER A 240 -10.73 15.81 -9.48
N ASN A 241 -10.24 15.65 -8.24
CA ASN A 241 -8.86 15.21 -7.99
C ASN A 241 -8.73 14.06 -6.96
N ASN A 242 -9.84 13.60 -6.35
CA ASN A 242 -9.82 12.48 -5.41
C ASN A 242 -9.65 11.13 -6.12
N PHE A 243 -8.41 10.85 -6.53
CA PHE A 243 -8.00 9.61 -7.18
C PHE A 243 -7.10 8.79 -6.27
N THR A 244 -7.30 7.47 -6.30
CA THR A 244 -6.30 6.53 -5.83
C THR A 244 -5.46 6.08 -7.01
N GLN A 245 -4.15 6.25 -6.89
CA GLN A 245 -3.16 5.77 -7.86
C GLN A 245 -2.56 4.46 -7.34
N VAL A 246 -2.55 3.46 -8.21
CA VAL A 246 -1.87 2.18 -8.02
C VAL A 246 -0.59 2.23 -8.85
N GLU A 247 0.53 1.95 -8.21
CA GLU A 247 1.80 1.74 -8.88
C GLU A 247 2.10 0.26 -9.01
N ILE A 248 2.55 -0.14 -10.19
CA ILE A 248 2.85 -1.51 -10.56
C ILE A 248 4.31 -1.57 -11.00
N PHE A 249 5.12 -2.32 -10.27
CA PHE A 249 6.55 -2.47 -10.55
C PHE A 249 6.86 -3.87 -11.08
N TYR A 250 7.67 -3.93 -12.13
CA TYR A 250 8.04 -5.18 -12.80
C TYR A 250 9.39 -5.02 -13.52
N LEU A 251 9.86 -6.09 -14.18
CA LEU A 251 11.07 -6.07 -14.99
C LEU A 251 10.75 -6.31 -16.46
N ASN A 252 11.47 -5.62 -17.34
CA ASN A 252 11.50 -5.95 -18.77
C ASN A 252 12.54 -7.05 -19.09
N ASN A 253 12.70 -7.40 -20.37
CA ASN A 253 13.62 -8.46 -20.82
C ASN A 253 15.09 -8.15 -20.52
N GLU A 254 15.46 -6.88 -20.40
CA GLU A 254 16.80 -6.42 -20.06
C GLU A 254 17.07 -6.42 -18.54
N ASN A 255 16.10 -6.81 -17.73
CA ASN A 255 16.08 -6.71 -16.27
C ASN A 255 16.20 -5.27 -15.76
N ILE A 256 15.61 -4.33 -16.51
CA ILE A 256 15.44 -2.96 -16.08
C ILE A 256 14.11 -2.87 -15.33
N LEU A 257 14.14 -2.25 -14.15
CA LEU A 257 12.96 -1.96 -13.35
C LEU A 257 12.05 -0.98 -14.09
N GLN A 258 10.78 -1.34 -14.23
CA GLN A 258 9.73 -0.58 -14.88
C GLN A 258 8.63 -0.23 -13.88
N GLU A 259 7.92 0.84 -14.17
CA GLU A 259 6.72 1.33 -13.48
C GLU A 259 5.57 1.46 -14.48
N TRP A 260 4.40 1.02 -14.05
CA TRP A 260 3.13 1.30 -14.70
C TRP A 260 2.15 1.80 -13.65
N TYR A 261 1.53 2.94 -13.88
CA TYR A 261 0.52 3.47 -12.97
C TYR A 261 -0.88 3.23 -13.50
N PHE A 262 -1.83 3.11 -12.58
CA PHE A 262 -3.26 3.11 -12.85
C PHE A 262 -3.95 4.01 -11.82
N ARG A 263 -4.69 5.02 -12.27
CA ARG A 263 -5.47 5.93 -11.43
C ARG A 263 -6.93 5.60 -11.58
N GLU A 264 -7.64 5.56 -10.47
CA GLU A 264 -9.10 5.47 -10.45
C GLU A 264 -9.69 6.49 -9.49
N GLN A 265 -10.78 7.10 -9.92
CA GLN A 265 -11.58 7.94 -9.05
C GLN A 265 -12.31 7.03 -8.06
N ASP A 266 -12.24 7.35 -6.77
CA ASP A 266 -13.00 6.60 -5.76
C ASP A 266 -14.50 6.94 -5.92
N SER A 267 -15.21 6.14 -6.71
CA SER A 267 -16.63 6.29 -6.98
C SER A 267 -17.30 4.92 -6.95
N ALA A 268 -18.39 4.82 -6.20
CA ALA A 268 -19.26 3.65 -6.18
C ALA A 268 -19.99 3.41 -7.53
N TYR A 269 -19.87 4.34 -8.48
CA TYR A 269 -20.55 4.30 -9.77
C TYR A 269 -19.58 3.97 -10.93
N PRO A 270 -20.05 3.25 -11.97
CA PRO A 270 -19.24 2.81 -13.11
C PRO A 270 -18.71 3.94 -14.03
N SER A 271 -18.93 5.21 -13.66
CA SER A 271 -18.45 6.40 -14.39
C SER A 271 -17.08 6.91 -13.89
N ALA A 272 -16.36 6.12 -13.08
CA ALA A 272 -15.04 6.50 -12.57
C ALA A 272 -14.07 6.74 -13.74
N GLN A 273 -13.46 7.93 -13.78
CA GLN A 273 -12.38 8.20 -14.72
C GLN A 273 -11.18 7.33 -14.36
N THR A 274 -10.59 6.68 -15.37
CA THR A 274 -9.39 5.87 -15.21
C THR A 274 -8.30 6.37 -16.13
N PHE A 275 -7.08 6.46 -15.60
CA PHE A 275 -5.89 6.84 -16.36
C PHE A 275 -4.81 5.79 -16.12
N SER A 276 -4.07 5.41 -17.16
CA SER A 276 -2.96 4.48 -17.00
C SER A 276 -1.85 4.77 -17.99
N GLY A 277 -0.64 4.39 -17.63
CA GLY A 277 0.50 4.49 -18.53
C GLY A 277 1.82 4.13 -17.85
N SER A 278 2.89 4.20 -18.63
CA SER A 278 4.25 4.08 -18.08
C SER A 278 4.51 5.19 -17.08
N GLY A 279 5.04 4.81 -15.92
CA GLY A 279 5.40 5.76 -14.87
C GLY A 279 6.75 6.44 -15.10
N PRO A 280 7.01 7.55 -14.37
CA PRO A 280 8.23 8.36 -14.49
C PRO A 280 9.51 7.65 -14.01
N MET A 281 9.42 6.51 -13.32
CA MET A 281 10.60 5.73 -12.92
C MET A 281 11.26 5.01 -14.10
N SER A 282 10.46 4.52 -15.06
CA SER A 282 10.92 3.64 -16.15
C SER A 282 12.09 4.23 -16.98
N PRO A 283 12.10 5.54 -17.33
CA PRO A 283 13.21 6.15 -18.06
C PRO A 283 14.57 6.13 -17.34
N ASN A 284 14.60 5.91 -16.01
CA ASN A 284 15.86 5.90 -15.25
C ASN A 284 16.76 4.69 -15.57
N GLY A 285 16.24 3.65 -16.22
CA GLY A 285 17.05 2.54 -16.72
C GLY A 285 17.72 1.71 -15.62
N TRP A 286 17.14 1.65 -14.42
CA TRP A 286 17.74 0.96 -13.28
C TRP A 286 17.74 -0.56 -13.46
N LYS A 287 18.93 -1.12 -13.63
CA LYS A 287 19.14 -2.55 -13.78
C LYS A 287 19.09 -3.28 -12.45
N ALA A 288 18.28 -4.33 -12.38
CA ALA A 288 18.17 -5.25 -11.25
C ALA A 288 18.85 -6.59 -11.55
N SER A 289 19.01 -7.42 -10.52
CA SER A 289 19.38 -8.83 -10.68
C SER A 289 18.27 -9.57 -11.46
N PRO A 290 18.63 -10.47 -12.40
CA PRO A 290 17.63 -11.26 -13.11
C PRO A 290 16.72 -12.11 -12.21
N ASN A 291 17.23 -12.50 -11.03
CA ASN A 291 16.51 -13.34 -10.06
C ASN A 291 15.88 -12.52 -8.92
N THR A 292 15.94 -11.18 -8.97
CA THR A 292 15.36 -10.36 -7.90
C THR A 292 13.87 -10.67 -7.73
N ARG A 293 13.39 -10.58 -6.49
CA ARG A 293 11.98 -10.31 -6.23
C ARG A 293 11.79 -8.79 -6.09
N LEU A 294 10.54 -8.35 -6.06
CA LEU A 294 10.18 -6.96 -5.80
C LEU A 294 9.26 -6.93 -4.59
N ALA A 295 9.39 -5.90 -3.77
CA ALA A 295 8.40 -5.55 -2.75
C ALA A 295 8.25 -4.03 -2.76
N ALA A 296 7.03 -3.54 -2.54
CA ALA A 296 6.73 -2.13 -2.59
C ALA A 296 5.78 -1.75 -1.48
N TYR A 297 6.02 -0.59 -0.89
CA TYR A 297 5.09 0.11 -0.01
C TYR A 297 5.29 1.60 -0.22
N TRP A 298 4.24 2.35 -0.52
CA TRP A 298 4.41 3.70 -1.06
C TRP A 298 5.09 4.61 -0.03
N PRO A 299 6.11 5.40 -0.42
CA PRO A 299 6.56 5.73 -1.77
C PRO A 299 7.81 4.97 -2.26
N SER A 300 8.01 3.71 -1.87
CA SER A 300 9.21 2.93 -2.20
C SER A 300 8.93 1.58 -2.85
N VAL A 301 9.93 1.11 -3.58
CA VAL A 301 10.07 -0.27 -4.07
C VAL A 301 11.50 -0.75 -3.84
N ILE A 302 11.63 -1.92 -3.22
CA ILE A 302 12.90 -2.59 -2.96
C ILE A 302 13.15 -3.74 -3.92
N PHE A 303 14.42 -3.89 -4.30
CA PHE A 303 14.89 -4.91 -5.23
C PHE A 303 16.37 -5.25 -4.97
N GLN A 304 16.88 -6.27 -5.63
CA GLN A 304 18.29 -6.67 -5.59
C GLN A 304 19.00 -6.23 -6.86
N ASP A 305 20.22 -5.69 -6.72
CA ASP A 305 21.11 -5.48 -7.86
C ASP A 305 21.92 -6.73 -8.23
N GLY A 306 22.72 -6.64 -9.30
CA GLY A 306 23.57 -7.75 -9.76
C GLY A 306 24.68 -8.20 -8.79
N ASN A 307 24.93 -7.46 -7.71
CA ASN A 307 25.85 -7.81 -6.63
C ASN A 307 25.12 -8.37 -5.38
N ASN A 308 23.82 -8.63 -5.51
CA ASN A 308 22.91 -9.03 -4.43
C ASN A 308 22.84 -8.01 -3.28
N GLN A 309 23.07 -6.72 -3.55
CA GLN A 309 22.76 -5.66 -2.61
C GLN A 309 21.29 -5.29 -2.73
N VAL A 310 20.63 -5.09 -1.59
CA VAL A 310 19.28 -4.51 -1.57
C VAL A 310 19.39 -3.03 -1.96
N GLN A 311 18.62 -2.67 -2.97
CA GLN A 311 18.42 -1.32 -3.47
C GLN A 311 17.00 -0.89 -3.12
N GLU A 312 16.84 0.40 -2.85
CA GLU A 312 15.54 1.04 -2.79
C GLU A 312 15.47 2.08 -3.91
N ALA A 313 14.41 1.99 -4.70
CA ALA A 313 13.90 3.10 -5.48
C ALA A 313 12.79 3.76 -4.66
N TYR A 314 12.80 5.09 -4.55
CA TYR A 314 11.80 5.83 -3.79
C TYR A 314 11.44 7.13 -4.51
N ASP A 315 10.17 7.52 -4.41
CA ASP A 315 9.71 8.82 -4.87
C ASP A 315 10.10 9.90 -3.85
N ALA A 316 10.84 10.91 -4.33
CA ALA A 316 11.30 12.05 -3.57
C ALA A 316 10.76 13.32 -4.24
N ASN A 317 9.60 13.78 -3.79
CA ASN A 317 8.87 14.90 -4.38
C ASN A 317 8.60 14.69 -5.88
N LEU A 318 7.95 13.58 -6.23
CA LEU A 318 7.52 13.26 -7.60
C LEU A 318 8.67 13.02 -8.57
N THR A 319 9.87 12.82 -8.03
CA THR A 319 11.06 12.40 -8.76
C THR A 319 11.61 11.14 -8.13
N TRP A 320 11.83 10.12 -8.95
CA TRP A 320 12.38 8.86 -8.51
C TRP A 320 13.89 8.96 -8.24
N ALA A 321 14.29 8.60 -7.03
CA ALA A 321 15.68 8.44 -6.61
C ALA A 321 15.99 6.98 -6.28
N ARG A 322 17.29 6.62 -6.27
CA ARG A 322 17.76 5.27 -5.93
C ARG A 322 18.87 5.32 -4.92
N SER A 323 18.79 4.49 -3.89
CA SER A 323 19.85 4.30 -2.90
C SER A 323 20.15 2.82 -2.67
N SER A 324 21.43 2.51 -2.44
CA SER A 324 21.82 1.20 -1.93
C SER A 324 21.68 1.21 -0.41
N LYS A 325 21.11 0.14 0.14
CA LYS A 325 20.90 0.02 1.60
C LYS A 325 22.09 -0.60 2.34
N GLY A 326 23.13 -1.00 1.62
CA GLY A 326 24.27 -1.72 2.22
C GLY A 326 23.90 -3.10 2.77
N LEU A 327 22.71 -3.60 2.45
CA LEU A 327 22.23 -4.90 2.88
C LEU A 327 22.60 -5.95 1.83
N LYS A 328 23.47 -6.88 2.21
CA LYS A 328 23.79 -8.03 1.37
C LYS A 328 22.78 -9.13 1.60
N SER A 329 22.03 -9.44 0.56
CA SER A 329 20.98 -10.46 0.55
C SER A 329 21.40 -11.64 -0.32
N ARG A 330 20.73 -12.78 -0.16
CA ARG A 330 20.94 -13.97 -0.98
C ARG A 330 20.43 -13.71 -2.40
N ASN A 331 21.09 -14.21 -3.44
CA ASN A 331 20.54 -14.16 -4.79
C ASN A 331 19.14 -14.81 -4.86
N GLY A 332 18.12 -14.07 -5.28
CA GLY A 332 16.73 -14.54 -5.28
C GLY A 332 16.06 -14.45 -3.92
N SER A 333 16.56 -13.55 -3.05
CA SER A 333 16.02 -13.32 -1.72
C SER A 333 14.52 -13.08 -1.77
N ALA A 334 13.81 -13.65 -0.81
CA ALA A 334 12.53 -13.13 -0.40
C ALA A 334 12.68 -11.65 0.01
N LEU A 335 11.76 -10.79 -0.42
CA LEU A 335 11.74 -9.38 -0.06
C LEU A 335 10.32 -9.02 0.41
N ALA A 336 10.23 -8.23 1.47
CA ALA A 336 9.00 -7.55 1.84
C ALA A 336 9.34 -6.19 2.46
N GLU A 337 8.43 -5.24 2.30
CA GLU A 337 8.54 -3.90 2.85
C GLU A 337 7.20 -3.59 3.51
N VAL A 338 7.22 -3.25 4.80
CA VAL A 338 6.03 -3.00 5.61
C VAL A 338 6.29 -1.82 6.56
N PRO A 339 5.26 -1.11 7.05
CA PRO A 339 5.39 -0.06 8.04
C PRO A 339 5.45 -0.61 9.48
N SER A 340 6.14 0.08 10.38
CA SER A 340 6.29 -0.23 11.80
C SER A 340 5.39 0.64 12.68
N SER A 341 5.09 1.85 12.21
CA SER A 341 4.05 2.73 12.77
C SER A 341 3.22 3.40 11.67
N VAL A 342 2.08 3.99 12.06
CA VAL A 342 1.23 4.78 11.16
C VAL A 342 1.96 6.02 10.63
N LEU A 343 2.80 6.65 11.45
CA LEU A 343 3.54 7.85 11.05
C LEU A 343 4.72 7.49 10.14
N GLU A 344 5.54 6.51 10.56
CA GLU A 344 6.73 6.10 9.81
C GLU A 344 6.37 5.52 8.45
N GLY A 345 5.25 4.79 8.36
CA GLY A 345 4.76 4.24 7.11
C GLY A 345 4.38 5.27 6.04
N ARG A 346 4.25 6.56 6.40
CA ARG A 346 4.06 7.61 5.39
C ARG A 346 5.32 7.81 4.54
N PHE A 347 6.50 7.49 5.05
CA PHE A 347 7.76 7.64 4.34
C PHE A 347 8.21 6.36 3.62
N GLY A 348 7.32 5.38 3.45
CA GLY A 348 7.59 4.07 2.87
C GLY A 348 7.53 2.97 3.91
N GLY A 349 7.85 1.73 3.52
CA GLY A 349 8.00 0.69 4.54
C GLY A 349 9.33 0.87 5.24
N ASP A 350 9.25 1.39 6.45
CA ASP A 350 10.36 1.54 7.38
C ASP A 350 11.04 0.19 7.70
N LYS A 351 10.34 -0.94 7.55
CA LYS A 351 10.77 -2.30 7.84
C LYS A 351 11.02 -3.07 6.54
N ILE A 352 12.29 -3.43 6.30
CA ILE A 352 12.73 -4.24 5.15
C ILE A 352 13.01 -5.66 5.63
N LEU A 353 12.35 -6.64 5.01
CA LEU A 353 12.60 -8.05 5.22
C LEU A 353 13.40 -8.62 4.05
N TYR A 354 14.48 -9.32 4.35
CA TYR A 354 15.29 -9.99 3.34
C TYR A 354 15.96 -11.26 3.87
N GLN A 355 16.24 -12.21 2.98
CA GLN A 355 16.95 -13.44 3.26
C GLN A 355 18.45 -13.25 3.02
N ARG A 356 19.27 -13.66 3.98
CA ARG A 356 20.73 -13.69 3.88
C ARG A 356 21.26 -15.03 3.36
N ASP A 357 22.54 -15.05 2.98
CA ASP A 357 23.23 -16.26 2.50
C ASP A 357 23.27 -17.40 3.53
N ASP A 358 23.22 -17.07 4.83
CA ASP A 358 23.15 -18.03 5.94
C ASP A 358 21.73 -18.60 6.17
N GLN A 359 20.82 -18.39 5.21
CA GLN A 359 19.43 -18.90 5.23
C GLN A 359 18.60 -18.33 6.38
N LYS A 360 18.93 -17.14 6.85
CA LYS A 360 18.13 -16.41 7.84
C LYS A 360 17.37 -15.27 7.17
N LEU A 361 16.08 -15.18 7.47
CA LEU A 361 15.28 -13.99 7.23
C LEU A 361 15.62 -12.96 8.32
N ILE A 362 16.02 -11.78 7.88
CA ILE A 362 16.28 -10.63 8.74
C ILE A 362 15.20 -9.60 8.46
N LEU A 363 14.64 -9.05 9.53
CA LEU A 363 13.87 -7.82 9.49
C LEU A 363 14.77 -6.69 9.98
N GLU A 364 14.96 -5.65 9.17
CA GLU A 364 15.63 -4.43 9.58
C GLU A 364 14.70 -3.23 9.48
N GLY A 365 14.59 -2.47 10.55
CA GLY A 365 13.80 -1.24 10.63
C GLY A 365 14.69 0.01 10.49
N ARG A 366 14.21 1.01 9.77
CA ARG A 366 14.79 2.36 9.75
C ARG A 366 14.59 3.01 11.10
N THR A 367 15.56 3.83 11.50
CA THR A 367 15.42 4.70 12.67
C THR A 367 15.36 6.15 12.18
N ASN A 368 14.27 6.88 12.50
CA ASN A 368 14.02 8.24 12.01
C ASN A 368 15.16 9.23 12.34
N LEU A 369 15.92 8.97 13.40
CA LEU A 369 17.01 9.85 13.85
C LEU A 369 18.31 9.69 13.05
N THR A 370 18.52 8.57 12.34
CA THR A 370 19.82 8.30 11.71
C THR A 370 19.75 7.71 10.31
N ASN A 371 18.55 7.37 9.82
CA ASN A 371 18.35 6.57 8.61
C ASN A 371 19.13 5.25 8.60
N LYS A 372 19.63 4.80 9.77
CA LYS A 372 20.32 3.51 9.91
C LYS A 372 19.29 2.42 10.10
N LEU A 373 19.54 1.32 9.41
CA LEU A 373 18.81 0.08 9.56
C LEU A 373 19.31 -0.66 10.81
N SER A 374 18.38 -1.16 11.61
CA SER A 374 18.67 -1.94 12.82
C SER A 374 17.79 -3.19 12.87
N ILE A 375 18.30 -4.25 13.50
CA ILE A 375 17.59 -5.55 13.56
C ILE A 375 16.27 -5.36 14.32
N GLY A 376 15.16 -5.54 13.63
CA GLY A 376 13.80 -5.39 14.14
C GLY A 376 13.13 -6.70 14.57
N ALA A 377 13.72 -7.86 14.24
CA ALA A 377 13.24 -9.17 14.67
C ALA A 377 14.40 -10.15 14.91
N PRO A 378 14.22 -11.17 15.77
CA PRO A 378 15.13 -12.31 15.82
C PRO A 378 15.28 -12.96 14.43
N PRO A 379 16.49 -13.35 14.00
CA PRO A 379 16.69 -14.02 12.73
C PRO A 379 15.90 -15.32 12.62
N ILE A 380 15.10 -15.49 11.56
CA ILE A 380 14.25 -16.68 11.34
C ILE A 380 14.93 -17.59 10.32
N ALA A 381 15.19 -18.85 10.68
CA ALA A 381 15.76 -19.81 9.73
C ALA A 381 14.70 -20.22 8.68
N ILE A 382 14.95 -19.92 7.41
CA ILE A 382 14.04 -20.22 6.30
C ILE A 382 14.79 -20.88 5.13
N PRO A 383 14.18 -21.81 4.38
CA PRO A 383 14.82 -22.43 3.22
C PRO A 383 15.24 -21.41 2.17
N PRO A 384 16.28 -21.70 1.36
CA PRO A 384 16.74 -20.79 0.32
C PRO A 384 15.62 -20.49 -0.68
N ASN A 385 15.40 -19.21 -0.98
CA ASN A 385 14.41 -18.73 -1.94
C ASN A 385 12.97 -19.15 -1.59
N SER A 386 12.69 -19.44 -0.31
CA SER A 386 11.36 -19.77 0.18
C SER A 386 10.33 -18.70 -0.24
N PRO A 387 9.10 -19.09 -0.62
CA PRO A 387 7.97 -18.17 -0.65
C PRO A 387 7.82 -17.48 0.72
N MET A 388 7.63 -16.17 0.68
CA MET A 388 7.44 -15.33 1.87
C MET A 388 6.69 -14.07 1.44
N GLY A 389 5.74 -13.65 2.28
CA GLY A 389 5.08 -12.35 2.20
C GLY A 389 4.85 -11.83 3.62
N ALA A 390 4.73 -10.52 3.77
CA ALA A 390 4.45 -9.90 5.05
C ALA A 390 3.35 -8.85 4.92
N PHE A 391 2.59 -8.68 5.98
CA PHE A 391 1.61 -7.60 6.09
C PHE A 391 1.63 -7.01 7.49
N THR A 392 1.06 -5.81 7.63
CA THR A 392 0.85 -5.17 8.92
C THR A 392 -0.58 -4.68 9.11
N VAL A 393 -0.99 -4.62 10.36
CA VAL A 393 -2.29 -4.09 10.79
C VAL A 393 -2.07 -3.09 11.93
N PRO A 394 -2.72 -1.92 11.94
CA PRO A 394 -2.62 -0.99 13.06
C PRO A 394 -2.98 -1.68 14.38
N ARG A 395 -2.15 -1.54 15.41
CA ARG A 395 -2.43 -2.10 16.74
C ARG A 395 -3.57 -1.36 17.44
N TYR A 396 -3.68 -0.07 17.19
CA TYR A 396 -4.69 0.81 17.78
C TYR A 396 -5.38 1.60 16.67
N SER A 397 -6.71 1.53 16.64
CA SER A 397 -7.50 2.32 15.71
C SER A 397 -7.32 3.81 15.96
N ASN A 398 -7.31 4.63 14.91
CA ASN A 398 -7.31 6.09 14.98
C ASN A 398 -6.13 6.72 15.75
N SER A 399 -5.02 5.99 15.91
CA SER A 399 -3.78 6.57 16.42
C SER A 399 -2.99 7.14 15.24
N SER A 400 -2.62 8.42 15.33
CA SER A 400 -1.83 9.12 14.31
C SER A 400 -0.40 8.58 14.18
N ASP A 401 0.12 7.94 15.23
CA ASP A 401 1.43 7.29 15.28
C ASP A 401 1.34 5.92 15.99
N GLY A 402 0.26 5.18 15.70
CA GLY A 402 0.05 3.87 16.31
C GLY A 402 1.07 2.85 15.82
N ALA A 403 1.58 2.01 16.73
CA ALA A 403 2.39 0.86 16.35
C ALA A 403 1.62 -0.09 15.42
N MET A 404 2.36 -0.80 14.57
CA MET A 404 1.84 -1.82 13.65
C MET A 404 2.11 -3.23 14.19
N ASN A 405 1.09 -4.08 14.16
CA ASN A 405 1.27 -5.52 14.30
C ASN A 405 1.84 -6.06 12.99
N THR A 406 2.93 -6.81 13.05
CA THR A 406 3.65 -7.32 11.88
C THR A 406 3.49 -8.83 11.77
N TYR A 407 3.13 -9.31 10.59
CA TYR A 407 2.91 -10.73 10.30
C TYR A 407 3.68 -11.15 9.06
N ILE A 408 4.34 -12.30 9.14
CA ILE A 408 5.18 -12.86 8.07
C ILE A 408 4.71 -14.28 7.80
N LEU A 409 4.18 -14.52 6.61
CA LEU A 409 3.80 -15.85 6.14
C LEU A 409 4.93 -16.40 5.27
N TRP A 410 5.45 -17.59 5.60
CA TRP A 410 6.58 -18.20 4.90
C TRP A 410 6.49 -19.72 4.86
N GLN A 411 7.23 -20.36 3.95
CA GLN A 411 7.20 -21.81 3.77
C GLN A 411 8.47 -22.48 4.33
N ASN A 412 8.33 -23.57 5.10
CA ASN A 412 9.50 -24.34 5.54
C ASN A 412 9.96 -25.38 4.50
N SER A 413 11.02 -26.11 4.83
CA SER A 413 11.61 -27.16 3.98
C SER A 413 10.72 -28.40 3.82
N SER A 414 9.61 -28.47 4.53
CA SER A 414 8.59 -29.54 4.42
C SER A 414 7.34 -29.04 3.68
N ASP A 415 7.47 -27.96 2.92
CA ASP A 415 6.42 -27.29 2.16
C ASP A 415 5.23 -26.80 3.00
N THR A 416 5.40 -26.70 4.32
CA THR A 416 4.37 -26.26 5.26
C THR A 416 4.46 -24.75 5.42
N LEU A 417 3.32 -24.08 5.40
CA LEU A 417 3.24 -22.65 5.71
C LEU A 417 3.34 -22.42 7.24
N LEU A 418 4.12 -21.43 7.62
CA LEU A 418 4.26 -20.94 8.99
C LEU A 418 4.02 -19.44 9.00
N MET A 419 3.56 -18.97 10.15
CA MET A 419 3.43 -17.56 10.43
C MET A 419 4.42 -17.20 11.54
N THR A 420 5.19 -16.14 11.31
CA THR A 420 5.97 -15.46 12.36
C THR A 420 5.43 -14.06 12.53
N TRP A 421 5.15 -13.63 13.76
CA TRP A 421 4.48 -12.35 13.99
C TRP A 421 4.89 -11.69 15.31
N GLU A 422 4.61 -10.39 15.37
CA GLU A 422 4.70 -9.53 16.54
C GLU A 422 3.43 -8.67 16.58
N ASP A 423 2.56 -8.96 17.53
CA ASP A 423 1.22 -8.37 17.69
C ASP A 423 1.02 -7.69 19.05
N ASP A 424 2.01 -7.78 19.94
CA ASP A 424 2.08 -7.12 21.24
C ASP A 424 3.54 -6.92 21.68
N ASP A 425 3.74 -6.50 22.93
CA ASP A 425 5.08 -6.23 23.50
C ASP A 425 5.73 -7.48 24.12
N THR A 426 5.15 -8.67 23.94
CA THR A 426 5.73 -9.95 24.41
C THR A 426 6.78 -10.51 23.45
N GLY A 427 6.90 -9.91 22.27
CA GLY A 427 7.91 -10.20 21.26
C GLY A 427 7.44 -11.17 20.17
N TRP A 428 8.40 -11.60 19.35
CA TRP A 428 8.16 -12.40 18.15
C TRP A 428 7.77 -13.84 18.47
N ARG A 429 6.73 -14.33 17.79
CA ARG A 429 6.19 -15.69 17.92
C ARG A 429 6.15 -16.38 16.56
N THR A 430 6.22 -17.71 16.56
CA THR A 430 6.11 -18.53 15.33
C THR A 430 5.19 -19.73 15.57
N SER A 431 4.32 -20.02 14.60
CA SER A 431 3.44 -21.18 14.61
C SER A 431 3.22 -21.72 13.19
N SER A 432 2.83 -22.99 13.09
CA SER A 432 2.35 -23.57 11.84
C SER A 432 0.95 -23.05 11.51
N THR A 433 0.68 -22.80 10.24
CA THR A 433 -0.69 -22.46 9.79
C THR A 433 -1.50 -23.72 9.48
N PRO A 434 -2.84 -23.63 9.38
CA PRO A 434 -3.67 -24.77 9.03
C PRO A 434 -3.34 -25.36 7.64
N THR A 435 -3.37 -26.68 7.52
CA THR A 435 -3.01 -27.38 6.27
C THR A 435 -3.97 -27.10 5.11
N PHE A 436 -5.20 -26.66 5.38
CA PHE A 436 -6.19 -26.35 4.34
C PHE A 436 -5.81 -25.11 3.50
N LEU A 437 -4.89 -24.27 3.98
CA LEU A 437 -4.33 -23.17 3.19
C LEU A 437 -3.63 -23.68 1.92
N GLY A 438 -3.24 -24.96 1.91
CA GLY A 438 -2.55 -25.59 0.79
C GLY A 438 -1.06 -25.27 0.78
N ARG A 439 -0.44 -25.54 -0.35
CA ARG A 439 1.00 -25.35 -0.56
C ARG A 439 1.18 -24.43 -1.76
N PRO A 440 1.94 -23.34 -1.63
CA PRO A 440 2.34 -22.54 -2.79
C PRO A 440 2.99 -23.41 -3.86
N ASP A 441 2.65 -23.17 -5.12
CA ASP A 441 3.28 -23.83 -6.25
C ASP A 441 4.78 -23.51 -6.28
N ASN A 442 5.60 -24.48 -6.72
CA ASN A 442 7.04 -24.33 -6.69
C ASN A 442 7.52 -23.13 -7.54
N GLY A 443 8.42 -22.33 -6.98
CA GLY A 443 8.95 -21.13 -7.65
C GLY A 443 8.03 -19.91 -7.60
N THR A 444 6.90 -19.98 -6.89
CA THR A 444 5.96 -18.85 -6.74
C THR A 444 6.18 -18.09 -5.44
N GLY A 445 5.85 -16.79 -5.43
CA GLY A 445 5.93 -15.96 -4.22
C GLY A 445 4.66 -16.02 -3.38
N ILE A 446 4.70 -15.39 -2.21
CA ILE A 446 3.51 -15.05 -1.42
C ILE A 446 3.44 -13.53 -1.39
N SER A 447 2.30 -12.96 -1.77
CA SER A 447 2.08 -11.52 -1.73
C SER A 447 1.01 -11.22 -0.72
N CYS A 448 1.35 -10.47 0.33
CA CYS A 448 0.42 -10.12 1.39
C CYS A 448 0.09 -8.63 1.31
N LEU A 449 -1.17 -8.31 1.58
CA LEU A 449 -1.68 -6.96 1.53
C LEU A 449 -1.42 -6.24 2.84
N THR A 450 -0.61 -5.18 2.77
CA THR A 450 -0.65 -4.09 3.75
C THR A 450 -1.47 -2.96 3.15
N ALA A 451 -2.53 -2.54 3.84
CA ALA A 451 -3.32 -1.39 3.37
C ALA A 451 -2.45 -0.12 3.36
N THR A 452 -2.60 0.70 2.32
CA THR A 452 -1.88 1.98 2.25
C THR A 452 -2.33 2.92 3.37
N LEU A 453 -1.38 3.68 3.92
CA LEU A 453 -1.63 4.74 4.89
C LEU A 453 -2.01 6.07 4.21
N TRP A 454 -1.78 6.17 2.89
CA TRP A 454 -2.11 7.32 2.08
C TRP A 454 -3.54 7.18 1.54
N THR A 455 -4.53 7.18 2.43
CA THR A 455 -5.94 6.99 2.09
C THR A 455 -6.83 8.04 2.75
N VAL A 456 -8.03 8.23 2.19
CA VAL A 456 -9.07 9.13 2.70
C VAL A 456 -9.67 8.63 4.01
N ALA A 457 -9.83 7.31 4.15
CA ALA A 457 -10.46 6.72 5.32
C ALA A 457 -9.45 6.51 6.46
N SER A 458 -9.90 6.69 7.71
CA SER A 458 -9.11 6.28 8.87
C SER A 458 -8.79 4.80 8.81
N LEU A 459 -7.58 4.42 9.24
CA LEU A 459 -7.16 3.03 9.29
C LEU A 459 -7.73 2.32 10.52
N PRO A 460 -8.60 1.31 10.35
CA PRO A 460 -9.09 0.53 11.47
C PRO A 460 -8.01 -0.45 11.95
N SER A 461 -8.07 -0.80 13.23
CA SER A 461 -7.36 -1.97 13.78
C SER A 461 -8.20 -3.22 13.48
N ASP A 462 -8.31 -3.55 12.20
CA ASP A 462 -9.17 -4.60 11.68
C ASP A 462 -8.39 -5.46 10.66
N TYR A 463 -8.73 -6.75 10.59
CA TYR A 463 -8.01 -7.76 9.83
C TYR A 463 -8.66 -8.10 8.47
N ASN A 464 -9.69 -7.38 8.02
CA ASN A 464 -10.35 -7.68 6.74
C ASN A 464 -9.44 -7.50 5.51
N THR A 465 -8.43 -6.63 5.62
CA THR A 465 -7.37 -6.46 4.61
C THR A 465 -6.14 -7.33 4.85
N ALA A 466 -6.08 -8.10 5.94
CA ALA A 466 -4.98 -9.02 6.25
C ALA A 466 -5.05 -10.27 5.37
N ARG A 467 -4.81 -10.07 4.07
CA ARG A 467 -4.97 -11.08 3.03
C ARG A 467 -3.64 -11.41 2.37
N CYS A 468 -3.44 -12.67 2.01
CA CYS A 468 -2.29 -13.12 1.25
C CYS A 468 -2.72 -13.92 0.02
N TYR A 469 -1.89 -13.84 -1.02
CA TYR A 469 -2.14 -14.37 -2.35
C TYR A 469 -0.94 -15.17 -2.83
N TYR A 470 -1.19 -16.37 -3.36
CA TYR A 470 -0.17 -17.24 -3.93
C TYR A 470 -0.82 -18.26 -4.87
N LEU A 471 -0.02 -18.90 -5.72
CA LEU A 471 -0.53 -19.93 -6.62
C LEU A 471 -0.67 -21.26 -5.90
N VAL A 472 -1.81 -21.94 -6.10
CA VAL A 472 -2.04 -23.33 -5.70
C VAL A 472 -2.68 -24.06 -6.86
N ASN A 473 -1.98 -25.05 -7.41
CA ASN A 473 -2.40 -25.79 -8.61
C ASN A 473 -2.73 -24.87 -9.80
N GLY A 474 -1.92 -23.83 -10.01
CA GLY A 474 -2.06 -22.87 -11.11
C GLY A 474 -3.19 -21.84 -10.94
N GLN A 475 -3.80 -21.75 -9.76
CA GLN A 475 -4.84 -20.76 -9.44
C GLN A 475 -4.36 -19.83 -8.34
N ILE A 476 -4.67 -18.54 -8.43
CA ILE A 476 -4.36 -17.59 -7.35
C ILE A 476 -5.34 -17.84 -6.21
N ARG A 477 -4.82 -18.36 -5.10
CA ARG A 477 -5.54 -18.56 -3.86
C ARG A 477 -5.53 -17.28 -3.03
N GLU A 478 -6.67 -16.96 -2.43
CA GLU A 478 -6.83 -15.89 -1.45
C GLU A 478 -7.05 -16.49 -0.06
N VAL A 479 -6.21 -16.08 0.89
CA VAL A 479 -6.36 -16.43 2.31
C VAL A 479 -6.43 -15.17 3.15
N GLN A 480 -7.16 -15.21 4.25
CA GLN A 480 -7.33 -14.10 5.20
C GLN A 480 -6.95 -14.56 6.60
N TYR A 481 -6.23 -13.72 7.32
CA TYR A 481 -6.04 -13.83 8.76
C TYR A 481 -7.13 -13.00 9.46
N ASP A 482 -7.77 -13.51 10.51
CA ASP A 482 -8.83 -12.80 11.25
C ASP A 482 -8.34 -12.16 12.56
N GLY A 483 -7.04 -12.21 12.83
CA GLY A 483 -6.43 -11.81 14.11
C GLY A 483 -6.16 -12.99 15.04
N SER A 484 -6.66 -14.19 14.74
CA SER A 484 -6.45 -15.41 15.53
C SER A 484 -6.20 -16.66 14.69
N ASN A 485 -6.86 -16.79 13.55
CA ASN A 485 -6.79 -17.95 12.66
C ASN A 485 -6.81 -17.53 11.19
N TRP A 486 -6.47 -18.47 10.32
CA TRP A 486 -6.50 -18.30 8.87
C TRP A 486 -7.75 -18.94 8.27
N ALA A 487 -8.26 -18.34 7.21
CA ALA A 487 -9.33 -18.88 6.38
C ALA A 487 -8.93 -18.84 4.90
N VAL A 488 -9.43 -19.79 4.11
CA VAL A 488 -9.42 -19.69 2.64
C VAL A 488 -10.68 -18.94 2.23
N ILE A 489 -10.51 -17.78 1.61
CA ILE A 489 -11.63 -17.00 1.08
C ILE A 489 -12.09 -17.60 -0.24
N GLY A 490 -11.14 -18.04 -1.08
CA GLY A 490 -11.43 -18.68 -2.34
C GLY A 490 -10.23 -18.62 -3.27
N ASN A 491 -10.51 -18.75 -4.57
CA ASN A 491 -9.55 -18.45 -5.62
C ASN A 491 -10.02 -17.19 -6.35
N VAL A 492 -9.08 -16.34 -6.74
CA VAL A 492 -9.38 -15.18 -7.59
C VAL A 492 -9.89 -15.71 -8.92
N LEU A 493 -11.12 -15.36 -9.28
CA LEU A 493 -11.72 -15.77 -10.54
C LEU A 493 -10.97 -15.08 -11.68
N LEU A 494 -10.35 -15.89 -12.52
CA LEU A 494 -9.70 -15.47 -13.75
C LEU A 494 -10.75 -15.65 -14.85
N ASP A 495 -11.10 -14.58 -15.56
CA ASP A 495 -12.17 -14.58 -16.57
C ASP A 495 -11.95 -15.57 -17.72
#